data_AF-A0A7J8T6E6-F1
#
_entry.id   AF-A0A7J8T6E6-F1
#
_cell.length_a   1.000
_cell.length_b   1.000
_cell.length_c   1.000
_cell.angle_alpha   90.00
_cell.angle_beta   90.00
_cell.angle_gamma   90.00
#
_symmetry.space_group_name_H-M   'P 1'
#
loop_
_entity.id
_entity.type
_entity.pdbx_description
1 polymer ?
#
loop_
_entity_poly.entity_id
_entity_poly.type
_entity_poly.pdbx_seq_one_letter_code
_entity_poly.pdbx_strand_id
1 'polypeptide(L)'
;VTTLKCGGVCLGIATHQTLTDGTTAFHFVNRSEMARGLPQISMPPLIDRTFLRARVPPIPRFHHLECDPPPSLNTSTSLGLNNHKPSTVSVFKITKNQLNTLKAKSWEHGNKTNYSTYTILAAYIWHCATKAWGLSYDQPTKLNMPINGRPRLHPPFPSTYVGNAVFVASLIALSGNLQSEPIVNTLERVHGTLKRMNN
;
A
#
# COMPACT_ATOMS: atom_id res chain seq x y z
N VAL A 1 -24.89 -4.08 9.96
CA VAL A 1 -25.31 -5.08 8.95
C VAL A 1 -26.48 -4.50 8.19
N THR A 2 -26.49 -4.59 6.86
CA THR A 2 -27.55 -4.04 6.02
C THR A 2 -28.14 -5.15 5.17
N THR A 3 -29.45 -5.37 5.27
CA THR A 3 -30.20 -6.31 4.41
C THR A 3 -30.68 -5.58 3.17
N LEU A 4 -30.52 -6.21 2.01
CA LEU A 4 -30.94 -5.69 0.71
C LEU A 4 -32.33 -6.20 0.36
N LYS A 5 -33.06 -5.47 -0.49
CA LYS A 5 -34.42 -5.84 -0.92
C LYS A 5 -34.51 -7.25 -1.55
N CYS A 6 -33.42 -7.74 -2.14
CA CYS A 6 -33.33 -9.08 -2.73
C CYS A 6 -33.00 -10.20 -1.73
N GLY A 7 -32.92 -9.90 -0.43
CA GLY A 7 -32.48 -10.85 0.60
C GLY A 7 -30.95 -10.97 0.77
N GLY A 8 -30.17 -10.28 -0.07
CA GLY A 8 -28.72 -10.17 0.11
C GLY A 8 -28.34 -9.42 1.40
N VAL A 9 -27.14 -9.65 1.91
CA VAL A 9 -26.64 -9.02 3.14
C VAL A 9 -25.30 -8.35 2.89
N CYS A 10 -25.15 -7.11 3.37
CA CYS A 10 -23.89 -6.37 3.40
C CYS A 10 -23.40 -6.21 4.84
N LEU A 11 -22.15 -6.60 5.09
CA LEU A 11 -21.45 -6.37 6.35
C LEU A 11 -20.48 -5.20 6.18
N GLY A 12 -20.83 -4.05 6.78
CA GLY A 12 -19.92 -2.92 6.92
C GLY A 12 -19.14 -3.02 8.23
N ILE A 13 -17.84 -2.72 8.17
CA ILE A 13 -16.94 -2.75 9.34
C ILE A 13 -16.21 -1.42 9.38
N ALA A 14 -16.29 -0.76 10.54
CA ALA A 14 -15.55 0.46 10.83
C ALA A 14 -14.56 0.17 11.96
N THR A 15 -13.30 0.54 11.75
CA THR A 15 -12.22 0.35 12.72
C THR A 15 -11.45 1.65 12.89
N HIS A 16 -11.06 1.97 14.12
CA HIS A 16 -10.19 3.10 14.38
C HIS A 16 -8.74 2.76 14.00
N GLN A 17 -8.20 3.43 12.97
CA GLN A 17 -6.90 3.08 12.38
C GLN A 17 -5.73 3.17 13.36
N THR A 18 -5.80 4.01 14.39
CA THR A 18 -4.76 4.07 15.46
C THR A 18 -4.66 2.76 16.26
N LEU A 19 -5.74 1.97 16.33
CA LEU A 19 -5.76 0.73 17.12
C LEU A 19 -5.34 -0.50 16.32
N THR A 20 -5.61 -0.52 15.01
CA THR A 20 -5.49 -1.72 14.18
C THR A 20 -5.14 -1.37 12.75
N ASP A 21 -4.23 -2.13 12.16
CA ASP A 21 -4.01 -2.10 10.71
C ASP A 21 -5.00 -3.01 9.95
N GLY A 22 -4.94 -2.98 8.62
CA GLY A 22 -5.77 -3.80 7.75
C GLY A 22 -5.56 -5.31 7.94
N THR A 23 -4.38 -5.75 8.38
CA THR A 23 -4.13 -7.17 8.67
C THR A 23 -4.89 -7.60 9.93
N THR A 24 -4.87 -6.76 10.98
CA THR A 24 -5.68 -7.00 12.18
C THR A 24 -7.17 -6.95 11.88
N ALA A 25 -7.65 -6.01 11.05
CA ALA A 25 -9.05 -5.95 10.65
C ALA A 25 -9.48 -7.22 9.88
N PHE A 26 -8.67 -7.68 8.94
CA PHE A 26 -8.95 -8.92 8.20
C PHE A 26 -8.90 -10.16 9.09
N HIS A 27 -7.95 -10.20 10.03
CA HIS A 27 -7.87 -11.24 11.03
C HIS A 27 -9.15 -11.32 11.86
N PHE A 28 -9.69 -10.19 12.32
CA PHE A 28 -10.95 -10.11 13.04
C PHE A 28 -12.13 -10.66 12.22
N VAL A 29 -12.25 -10.29 10.95
CA VAL A 29 -13.30 -10.81 10.05
C VAL A 29 -13.21 -12.32 9.88
N ASN A 30 -11.99 -12.84 9.70
CA ASN A 30 -11.77 -14.26 9.55
C ASN A 30 -12.04 -15.07 10.84
N ARG A 31 -12.27 -14.40 11.99
CA ARG A 31 -12.75 -15.04 13.22
C ARG A 31 -14.27 -15.22 13.24
N SER A 32 -14.85 -15.51 12.08
CA SER A 32 -16.24 -15.94 11.95
C SER A 32 -16.53 -17.25 12.70
N GLU A 33 -15.51 -17.96 13.17
CA GLU A 33 -15.62 -19.15 14.04
C GLU A 33 -16.57 -18.92 15.22
N MET A 34 -16.46 -17.75 15.88
CA MET A 34 -17.36 -17.38 16.98
C MET A 34 -18.81 -17.24 16.51
N ALA A 35 -19.03 -16.61 15.35
CA ALA A 35 -20.36 -16.48 14.76
C ALA A 35 -20.93 -17.84 14.29
N ARG A 36 -20.07 -18.81 14.02
CA ARG A 36 -20.44 -20.20 13.66
C ARG A 36 -20.65 -21.10 14.87
N GLY A 37 -20.47 -20.60 16.09
CA GLY A 37 -20.60 -21.38 17.32
C GLY A 37 -19.50 -22.42 17.52
N LEU A 38 -18.33 -22.24 16.91
CA LEU A 38 -17.19 -23.13 17.14
C LEU A 38 -16.63 -22.93 18.56
N PRO A 39 -16.22 -24.01 19.24
CA PRO A 39 -15.86 -23.98 20.66
C PRO A 39 -14.51 -23.29 20.94
N GLN A 40 -13.66 -23.15 19.92
CA GLN A 40 -12.32 -22.58 20.07
C GLN A 40 -11.97 -21.69 18.86
N ILE A 41 -11.26 -20.60 19.15
CA ILE A 41 -10.61 -19.77 18.14
C ILE A 41 -9.29 -20.44 17.77
N SER A 42 -9.12 -20.84 16.50
CA SER A 42 -7.95 -21.60 16.04
C SER A 42 -6.62 -20.88 16.27
N MET A 43 -6.64 -19.55 16.25
CA MET A 43 -5.45 -18.70 16.33
C MET A 43 -5.79 -17.46 17.20
N PRO A 44 -5.56 -17.52 18.53
CA PRO A 44 -5.95 -16.46 19.44
C PRO A 44 -5.17 -15.16 19.17
N PRO A 45 -5.79 -13.99 19.36
CA PRO A 45 -5.13 -12.71 19.14
C PRO A 45 -4.00 -12.50 20.15
N LEU A 46 -2.84 -12.06 19.67
CA LEU A 46 -1.75 -11.60 20.55
C LEU A 46 -1.95 -10.10 20.82
N ILE A 47 -2.35 -9.77 22.05
CA ILE A 47 -2.62 -8.41 22.51
C ILE A 47 -1.50 -7.99 23.47
N ASP A 48 -0.31 -7.76 22.92
CA ASP A 48 0.79 -7.16 23.67
C ASP A 48 1.46 -6.09 22.81
N ARG A 49 1.18 -4.82 23.13
CA ARG A 49 1.73 -3.69 22.37
C ARG A 49 3.15 -3.32 22.77
N THR A 50 3.67 -3.90 23.87
CA THR A 50 5.01 -3.56 24.36
C THR A 50 6.11 -3.98 23.40
N PHE A 51 5.86 -4.99 22.57
CA PHE A 51 6.81 -5.46 21.56
C PHE A 51 7.19 -4.43 20.49
N LEU A 52 6.31 -3.48 20.17
CA LEU A 52 6.58 -2.40 19.20
C LEU A 52 6.74 -1.04 19.90
N ARG A 53 7.12 -1.05 21.18
CA ARG A 53 7.36 0.17 21.95
C ARG A 53 8.54 0.93 21.36
N ALA A 54 8.36 2.24 21.18
CA ALA A 54 9.44 3.11 20.74
C ALA A 54 10.62 3.08 21.73
N ARG A 55 11.84 3.18 21.20
CA ARG A 55 13.04 3.35 22.01
C ARG A 55 13.02 4.72 22.71
N VAL A 56 13.60 4.78 23.90
CA VAL A 56 13.80 6.01 24.67
C VAL A 56 15.28 6.08 25.07
N PRO A 57 16.09 6.97 24.46
CA PRO A 57 15.72 7.93 23.42
C PRO A 57 15.48 7.27 22.04
N PRO A 58 14.80 7.96 21.11
CA PRO A 58 14.69 7.53 19.72
C PRO A 58 16.07 7.47 19.04
N ILE A 59 16.30 6.42 18.24
CA ILE A 59 17.55 6.22 17.48
C ILE A 59 17.19 5.87 16.03
N PRO A 60 16.80 6.84 15.19
CA PRO A 60 16.59 6.62 13.77
C PRO A 60 17.93 6.30 13.09
N ARG A 61 17.97 5.26 12.26
CA ARG A 61 19.20 4.81 11.57
C ARG A 61 19.31 5.31 10.13
N PHE A 62 18.19 5.72 9.55
CA PHE A 62 18.10 6.14 8.17
C PHE A 62 17.04 7.24 8.04
N HIS A 63 17.09 7.95 6.92
CA HIS A 63 16.09 8.95 6.58
C HIS A 63 14.75 8.27 6.27
N HIS A 64 13.69 8.73 6.93
CA HIS A 64 12.34 8.20 6.78
C HIS A 64 11.57 9.04 5.78
N LEU A 65 11.73 8.71 4.48
CA LEU A 65 11.07 9.44 3.39
C LEU A 65 9.55 9.47 3.55
N GLU A 66 8.95 8.45 4.16
CA GLU A 66 7.52 8.39 4.49
C GLU A 66 7.08 9.49 5.45
N CYS A 67 7.98 10.00 6.31
CA CYS A 67 7.70 11.07 7.26
C CYS A 67 7.84 12.47 6.65
N ASP A 68 8.49 12.59 5.48
CA ASP A 68 8.62 13.87 4.79
C ASP A 68 7.27 14.37 4.27
N PRO A 69 7.06 15.70 4.23
CA PRO A 69 5.88 16.27 3.58
C PRO A 69 5.81 15.83 2.10
N PRO A 70 4.60 15.83 1.51
CA PRO A 70 4.46 15.59 0.08
C PRO A 70 5.23 16.65 -0.72
N PRO A 71 5.79 16.31 -1.90
CA PRO A 71 6.44 17.29 -2.75
C PRO A 71 5.48 18.45 -3.08
N SER A 72 5.98 19.68 -2.98
CA SER A 72 5.24 20.86 -3.42
C SER A 72 5.00 20.80 -4.93
N LEU A 73 3.88 21.36 -5.39
CA LEU A 73 3.61 21.53 -6.80
C LEU A 73 4.50 22.66 -7.37
N ASN A 74 5.23 22.39 -8.44
CA ASN A 74 6.13 23.34 -9.10
C ASN A 74 5.34 24.49 -9.74
N THR A 75 4.12 24.23 -10.20
CA THR A 75 3.19 25.27 -10.62
C THR A 75 2.42 25.78 -9.41
N SER A 76 2.86 26.93 -8.89
CA SER A 76 2.04 27.81 -8.07
C SER A 76 0.95 28.47 -8.94
N THR A 77 0.09 27.66 -9.57
CA THR A 77 -1.24 28.15 -9.89
C THR A 77 -1.95 28.20 -8.56
N SER A 78 -2.37 29.37 -8.13
CA SER A 78 -3.28 29.53 -7.00
C SER A 78 -4.57 28.76 -7.30
N LEU A 79 -4.58 27.45 -7.07
CA LEU A 79 -5.79 26.78 -6.65
C LEU A 79 -6.04 27.40 -5.29
N GLY A 80 -6.84 28.48 -5.29
CA GLY A 80 -7.30 29.12 -4.08
C GLY A 80 -7.70 28.03 -3.10
N LEU A 81 -7.33 28.24 -1.85
CA LEU A 81 -7.42 27.35 -0.68
C LEU A 81 -8.76 26.59 -0.51
N ASN A 82 -9.76 26.85 -1.36
CA ASN A 82 -11.13 26.36 -1.29
C ASN A 82 -11.68 25.73 -2.58
N ASN A 83 -10.90 25.49 -3.64
CA ASN A 83 -11.40 24.75 -4.82
C ASN A 83 -11.30 23.23 -4.61
N HIS A 84 -12.04 22.70 -3.64
CA HIS A 84 -12.30 21.25 -3.56
C HIS A 84 -13.13 20.84 -4.78
N LYS A 85 -12.46 20.44 -5.86
CA LYS A 85 -13.14 19.72 -6.94
C LYS A 85 -13.71 18.43 -6.34
N PRO A 86 -14.97 18.08 -6.66
CA PRO A 86 -15.54 16.82 -6.19
C PRO A 86 -14.66 15.66 -6.66
N SER A 87 -14.27 14.80 -5.72
CA SER A 87 -13.52 13.59 -6.01
C SER A 87 -14.50 12.46 -6.33
N THR A 88 -14.27 11.76 -7.43
CA THR A 88 -15.05 10.59 -7.83
C THR A 88 -14.24 9.34 -7.59
N VAL A 89 -14.85 8.34 -6.95
CA VAL A 89 -14.27 7.01 -6.79
C VAL A 89 -14.73 6.12 -7.93
N SER A 90 -13.81 5.38 -8.55
CA SER A 90 -14.11 4.43 -9.62
C SER A 90 -13.38 3.11 -9.37
N VAL A 91 -14.04 2.00 -9.65
CA VAL A 91 -13.48 0.65 -9.49
C VAL A 91 -12.99 0.15 -10.84
N PHE A 92 -11.69 -0.10 -10.94
CA PHE A 92 -11.07 -0.65 -12.15
C PHE A 92 -10.85 -2.15 -11.98
N LYS A 93 -11.57 -2.97 -12.77
CA LYS A 93 -11.39 -4.41 -12.80
C LYS A 93 -10.21 -4.76 -13.71
N ILE A 94 -9.14 -5.31 -13.11
CA ILE A 94 -8.00 -5.86 -13.85
C ILE A 94 -8.23 -7.36 -14.05
N THR A 95 -8.38 -7.77 -15.30
CA THR A 95 -8.59 -9.19 -15.64
C THR A 95 -7.30 -9.99 -15.54
N LYS A 96 -7.42 -11.32 -15.41
CA LYS A 96 -6.26 -12.23 -15.41
C LYS A 96 -5.42 -12.10 -16.68
N ASN A 97 -6.06 -11.94 -17.84
CA ASN A 97 -5.37 -11.76 -19.12
C ASN A 97 -4.58 -10.45 -19.15
N GLN A 98 -5.20 -9.33 -18.74
CA GLN A 98 -4.49 -8.04 -18.62
C GLN A 98 -3.33 -8.12 -17.63
N LEU A 99 -3.52 -8.78 -16.48
CA LEU A 99 -2.43 -8.98 -15.52
C LEU A 99 -1.29 -9.80 -16.12
N ASN A 100 -1.58 -10.86 -16.88
CA ASN A 100 -0.58 -11.64 -17.58
C ASN A 100 0.16 -10.82 -18.65
N THR A 101 -0.55 -9.94 -19.37
CA THR A 101 0.08 -8.99 -20.30
C THR A 101 1.01 -8.03 -19.57
N LEU A 102 0.62 -7.50 -18.40
CA LEU A 102 1.49 -6.65 -17.59
C LEU A 102 2.73 -7.40 -17.08
N LYS A 103 2.57 -8.67 -16.70
CA LYS A 103 3.69 -9.56 -16.36
C LYS A 103 4.62 -9.79 -17.55
N ALA A 104 4.06 -10.07 -18.73
CA ALA A 104 4.83 -10.25 -19.97
C ALA A 104 5.72 -9.03 -20.26
N LYS A 105 5.15 -7.81 -20.15
CA LYS A 105 5.89 -6.55 -20.33
C LYS A 105 7.05 -6.38 -19.35
N SER A 106 6.99 -7.02 -18.19
CA SER A 106 8.07 -6.93 -17.21
C SER A 106 9.34 -7.70 -17.60
N TRP A 107 9.24 -8.65 -18.54
CA TRP A 107 10.39 -9.40 -19.09
C TRP A 107 10.93 -8.82 -20.41
N GLU A 108 10.35 -7.72 -20.90
CA GLU A 108 10.88 -7.01 -22.07
C GLU A 108 12.27 -6.41 -21.78
N HIS A 109 12.99 -6.02 -22.83
CA HIS A 109 14.32 -5.38 -22.72
C HIS A 109 15.39 -6.23 -22.01
N GLY A 110 15.22 -7.57 -22.01
CA GLY A 110 16.20 -8.49 -21.42
C GLY A 110 16.16 -8.55 -19.90
N ASN A 111 15.14 -7.97 -19.25
CA ASN A 111 15.01 -8.05 -17.80
C ASN A 111 14.69 -9.48 -17.33
N LYS A 112 15.51 -10.00 -16.42
CA LYS A 112 15.37 -11.35 -15.83
C LYS A 112 14.77 -11.33 -14.42
N THR A 113 14.40 -10.16 -13.91
CA THR A 113 13.86 -10.02 -12.55
C THR A 113 12.40 -10.47 -12.48
N ASN A 114 12.11 -11.42 -11.60
CA ASN A 114 10.74 -11.82 -11.30
C ASN A 114 10.09 -10.86 -10.30
N TYR A 115 9.20 -10.01 -10.79
CA TYR A 115 8.44 -9.09 -9.95
C TYR A 115 7.15 -9.72 -9.42
N SER A 116 6.77 -9.33 -8.20
CA SER A 116 5.48 -9.72 -7.64
C SER A 116 4.32 -9.04 -8.39
N THR A 117 3.13 -9.64 -8.36
CA THR A 117 1.90 -8.99 -8.87
C THR A 117 1.70 -7.61 -8.23
N TYR A 118 2.00 -7.47 -6.94
CA TYR A 118 1.89 -6.19 -6.22
C TYR A 118 2.84 -5.14 -6.81
N THR A 119 4.11 -5.48 -7.01
CA THR A 119 5.12 -4.60 -7.62
C THR A 119 4.67 -4.12 -9.00
N ILE A 120 4.17 -5.04 -9.82
CA ILE A 120 3.72 -4.75 -11.19
C ILE A 120 2.53 -3.78 -11.18
N LEU A 121 1.53 -4.06 -10.34
CA LEU A 121 0.34 -3.22 -10.25
C LEU A 121 0.68 -1.84 -9.65
N ALA A 122 1.49 -1.77 -8.59
CA ALA A 122 1.89 -0.50 -7.98
C ALA A 122 2.63 0.40 -8.97
N ALA A 123 3.61 -0.15 -9.70
CA ALA A 123 4.33 0.58 -10.73
C ALA A 123 3.41 1.06 -11.86
N TYR A 124 2.55 0.18 -12.36
CA TYR A 124 1.66 0.51 -13.48
C TYR A 124 0.60 1.55 -13.10
N ILE A 125 -0.02 1.40 -11.92
CA ILE A 125 -1.00 2.37 -11.40
C ILE A 125 -0.32 3.73 -11.18
N TRP A 126 0.88 3.76 -10.61
CA TRP A 126 1.61 5.01 -10.40
C TRP A 126 1.97 5.71 -11.71
N HIS A 127 2.42 4.95 -12.71
CA HIS A 127 2.67 5.45 -14.06
C HIS A 127 1.38 6.02 -14.69
N CYS A 128 0.27 5.28 -14.63
CA CYS A 128 -1.03 5.73 -15.17
C CYS A 128 -1.57 6.98 -14.44
N ALA A 129 -1.48 7.01 -13.11
CA ALA A 129 -1.91 8.16 -12.31
C ALA A 129 -1.09 9.41 -12.66
N THR A 130 0.24 9.25 -12.80
CA THR A 130 1.14 10.34 -13.19
C THR A 130 0.78 10.91 -14.57
N LYS A 131 0.50 10.04 -15.56
CA LYS A 131 0.02 10.46 -16.89
C LYS A 131 -1.32 11.19 -16.81
N ALA A 132 -2.26 10.67 -16.00
CA ALA A 132 -3.58 11.26 -15.84
C ALA A 132 -3.56 12.63 -15.14
N TRP A 133 -2.59 12.88 -14.25
CA TRP A 133 -2.43 14.17 -13.59
C TRP A 133 -1.92 15.29 -14.51
N GLY A 134 -1.27 14.95 -15.63
CA GLY A 134 -0.75 15.94 -16.58
C GLY A 134 0.28 16.89 -15.95
N LEU A 135 1.07 16.39 -14.99
CA LEU A 135 2.08 17.19 -14.27
C LEU A 135 3.25 17.55 -15.19
N SER A 136 3.92 18.67 -14.89
CA SER A 136 5.17 19.04 -15.56
C SER A 136 6.23 17.95 -15.40
N TYR A 137 7.14 17.82 -16.36
CA TYR A 137 8.12 16.73 -16.38
C TYR A 137 9.08 16.77 -15.18
N ASP A 138 9.35 17.95 -14.65
CA ASP A 138 10.19 18.24 -13.50
C ASP A 138 9.45 18.11 -12.15
N GLN A 139 8.13 17.85 -12.15
CA GLN A 139 7.36 17.67 -10.93
C GLN A 139 7.73 16.37 -10.22
N PRO A 140 8.22 16.40 -8.96
CA PRO A 140 8.41 15.19 -8.19
C PRO A 140 7.06 14.60 -7.79
N THR A 141 6.94 13.28 -7.95
CA THR A 141 5.78 12.49 -7.52
C THR A 141 6.23 11.49 -6.46
N LYS A 142 5.41 11.25 -5.44
CA LYS A 142 5.71 10.34 -4.33
C LYS A 142 4.74 9.16 -4.34
N LEU A 143 5.26 7.94 -4.31
CA LEU A 143 4.48 6.72 -4.13
C LEU A 143 4.70 6.17 -2.73
N ASN A 144 3.63 6.06 -1.95
CA ASN A 144 3.62 5.46 -0.62
C ASN A 144 2.98 4.06 -0.70
N MET A 145 3.72 3.04 -0.29
CA MET A 145 3.27 1.65 -0.32
C MET A 145 3.21 1.08 1.10
N PRO A 146 2.02 1.01 1.73
CA PRO A 146 1.88 0.34 3.01
C PRO A 146 2.14 -1.16 2.83
N ILE A 147 3.00 -1.71 3.69
CA ILE A 147 3.43 -3.11 3.68
C ILE A 147 3.27 -3.73 5.06
N ASN A 148 2.97 -5.03 5.10
CA ASN A 148 2.90 -5.78 6.35
C ASN A 148 4.31 -5.95 6.93
N GLY A 149 4.57 -5.29 8.06
CA GLY A 149 5.83 -5.33 8.79
C GLY A 149 6.01 -6.59 9.63
N ARG A 150 4.93 -7.32 9.96
CA ARG A 150 4.99 -8.54 10.79
C ARG A 150 6.04 -9.55 10.29
N PRO A 151 6.00 -10.03 9.02
CA PRO A 151 7.01 -10.98 8.54
C PRO A 151 8.39 -10.36 8.31
N ARG A 152 8.52 -9.03 8.38
CA ARG A 152 9.74 -8.27 8.09
C ARG A 152 10.50 -7.85 9.34
N LEU A 153 9.92 -8.04 10.52
CA LEU A 153 10.63 -7.83 11.78
C LEU A 153 11.61 -8.98 12.03
N HIS A 154 12.65 -8.71 12.83
CA HIS A 154 13.60 -9.72 13.29
C HIS A 154 13.63 -9.75 14.82
N PRO A 155 13.09 -10.80 15.46
CA PRO A 155 12.42 -11.97 14.85
C PRO A 155 11.08 -11.61 14.16
N PRO A 156 10.58 -12.43 13.21
CA PRO A 156 9.28 -12.21 12.59
C PRO A 156 8.16 -12.18 13.63
N PHE A 157 7.26 -11.22 13.46
CA PHE A 157 6.16 -11.00 14.36
C PHE A 157 4.99 -11.97 14.08
N PRO A 158 4.31 -12.49 15.12
CA PRO A 158 3.18 -13.39 14.92
C PRO A 158 2.09 -12.75 14.06
N SER A 159 1.53 -13.52 13.13
CA SER A 159 0.40 -13.08 12.30
C SER A 159 -0.86 -12.76 13.12
N THR A 160 -0.93 -13.26 14.36
CA THR A 160 -2.01 -13.02 15.33
C THR A 160 -1.87 -11.71 16.10
N TYR A 161 -0.77 -10.96 15.93
CA TYR A 161 -0.58 -9.68 16.59
C TYR A 161 -1.68 -8.67 16.24
N VAL A 162 -2.35 -8.18 17.29
CA VAL A 162 -3.39 -7.16 17.22
C VAL A 162 -2.78 -5.78 17.47
N GLY A 163 -2.70 -4.97 16.41
CA GLY A 163 -2.11 -3.65 16.47
C GLY A 163 -1.74 -3.13 15.08
N ASN A 164 -0.95 -2.06 15.07
CA ASN A 164 -0.35 -1.54 13.84
C ASN A 164 1.08 -2.08 13.72
N ALA A 165 1.31 -2.91 12.71
CA ALA A 165 2.63 -3.36 12.29
C ALA A 165 2.77 -3.13 10.79
N VAL A 166 2.51 -1.90 10.35
CA VAL A 166 2.61 -1.46 8.96
C VAL A 166 3.84 -0.58 8.81
N PHE A 167 4.64 -0.86 7.80
CA PHE A 167 5.67 0.07 7.34
C PHE A 167 5.23 0.68 6.01
N VAL A 168 5.76 1.85 5.67
CA VAL A 168 5.43 2.53 4.42
C VAL A 168 6.69 2.62 3.57
N ALA A 169 6.74 1.81 2.52
CA ALA A 169 7.81 1.88 1.54
C ALA A 169 7.55 3.09 0.64
N SER A 170 8.36 4.14 0.78
CA SER A 170 8.19 5.39 0.03
C SER A 170 9.28 5.57 -1.01
N LEU A 171 8.93 6.11 -2.17
CA LEU A 171 9.88 6.57 -3.16
C LEU A 171 9.36 7.80 -3.91
N ILE A 172 10.29 8.58 -4.43
CA ILE A 172 10.03 9.75 -5.28
C ILE A 172 10.62 9.49 -6.67
N ALA A 173 9.89 9.88 -7.69
CA ALA A 173 10.39 9.98 -9.07
C ALA A 173 9.79 11.21 -9.76
N LEU A 174 10.54 11.78 -10.69
CA LEU A 174 10.04 12.86 -11.53
C LEU A 174 8.93 12.33 -12.43
N SER A 175 7.89 13.14 -12.61
CA SER A 175 6.78 12.88 -13.53
C SER A 175 7.31 12.54 -14.92
N GLY A 176 8.30 13.28 -15.41
CA GLY A 176 8.92 13.06 -16.71
C GLY A 176 9.53 11.66 -16.84
N ASN A 177 10.28 11.21 -15.84
CA ASN A 177 10.91 9.88 -15.83
C ASN A 177 9.85 8.78 -15.89
N LEU A 178 8.76 8.93 -15.12
CA LEU A 178 7.65 7.96 -15.16
C LEU A 178 6.92 7.96 -16.50
N GLN A 179 6.96 9.05 -17.27
CA GLN A 179 6.24 9.15 -18.54
C GLN A 179 7.07 8.72 -19.75
N SER A 180 8.38 9.00 -19.73
CA SER A 180 9.29 8.80 -20.85
C SER A 180 10.06 7.48 -20.80
N GLU A 181 10.35 6.95 -19.61
CA GLU A 181 11.12 5.73 -19.47
C GLU A 181 10.29 4.46 -19.73
N PRO A 182 10.93 3.35 -20.14
CA PRO A 182 10.29 2.05 -20.14
C PRO A 182 9.70 1.72 -18.76
N ILE A 183 8.54 1.04 -18.74
CA ILE A 183 7.88 0.66 -17.48
C ILE A 183 8.77 -0.19 -16.56
N VAL A 184 9.73 -0.91 -17.14
CA VAL A 184 10.74 -1.71 -16.42
C VAL A 184 11.52 -0.87 -15.41
N ASN A 185 11.89 0.36 -15.75
CA ASN A 185 12.60 1.25 -14.84
C ASN A 185 11.74 1.59 -13.60
N THR A 186 10.44 1.80 -13.80
CA THR A 186 9.51 2.04 -12.69
C THR A 186 9.33 0.77 -11.86
N LEU A 187 9.27 -0.40 -12.50
CA LEU A 187 9.22 -1.69 -11.80
C LEU A 187 10.46 -1.90 -10.91
N GLU A 188 11.65 -1.60 -11.43
CA GLU A 188 12.91 -1.68 -10.69
C GLU A 188 12.92 -0.76 -9.47
N ARG A 189 12.49 0.51 -9.63
CA ARG A 189 12.39 1.46 -8.51
C ARG A 189 11.46 0.97 -7.42
N VAL A 190 10.27 0.50 -7.79
CA VAL A 190 9.27 -0.03 -6.85
C VAL A 190 9.80 -1.29 -6.16
N HIS A 191 10.36 -2.23 -6.93
CA HIS A 191 10.91 -3.48 -6.42
C HIS A 191 12.09 -3.26 -5.47
N GLY A 192 13.05 -2.42 -5.85
CA GLY A 192 14.19 -2.05 -5.03
C GLY A 192 13.74 -1.39 -3.72
N THR A 193 12.72 -0.53 -3.78
CA THR A 193 12.14 0.10 -2.59
C THR A 193 11.49 -0.92 -1.66
N LEU A 194 10.69 -1.84 -2.19
CA LEU A 194 10.07 -2.91 -1.38
C LEU A 194 11.10 -3.89 -0.81
N LYS A 195 12.20 -4.15 -1.53
CA LYS A 195 13.32 -4.97 -1.09
C LYS A 195 14.08 -4.35 0.08
N ARG A 196 14.34 -3.03 0.05
CA ARG A 196 14.98 -2.30 1.17
C ARG A 196 14.19 -2.36 2.48
N MET A 197 12.89 -2.65 2.40
CA MET A 197 12.03 -2.85 3.56
C MET A 197 12.02 -4.30 4.07
N ASN A 198 12.69 -5.22 3.37
CA ASN A 198 13.09 -6.49 3.95
C ASN A 198 14.46 -6.27 4.57
N ASN A 199 14.76 -6.92 5.69
CA ASN A 199 16.09 -6.87 6.29
C ASN A 199 17.17 -7.34 5.31
#